data_AF-A0A7S0DWD9-F1
#
_entry.id   AF-A0A7S0DWD9-F1
#
_cell.length_a   1.000
_cell.length_b   1.000
_cell.length_c   1.000
_cell.angle_alpha   90.00
_cell.angle_beta   90.00
_cell.angle_gamma   90.00
#
_symmetry.space_group_name_H-M   'P 1'
#
loop_
_entity.id
_entity.type
_entity.pdbx_description
1 polymer ?
#
loop_
_entity_poly.entity_id
_entity_poly.type
_entity_poly.pdbx_seq_one_letter_code
_entity_poly.pdbx_strand_id
1 'polypeptide(L)'
;AGTWAMTMLPKIGIHIPLIGTEECVAYFHPKKGAHIPGHTYRDMPIFIPHFDHEIVTELMQKDLSHDSAANWGYYGLPEVELPGVKIAAHHTGVSFTDPDKRPSIVNPHASQNRRDEILNSLEVLISHLFPHLERKPLFTQHCLYTSSADHGFVIDLHPKDSRIAIACGLSGHGF
;
A
#
# COMPACT_ATOMS: atom_id res chain seq x y z
N ALA A 1 5.99 -13.47 -10.55
CA ALA A 1 7.07 -13.34 -9.54
C ALA A 1 6.97 -12.04 -8.72
N GLY A 2 5.81 -11.36 -8.68
CA GLY A 2 5.65 -10.09 -7.94
C GLY A 2 6.77 -9.09 -8.25
N THR A 3 7.32 -8.48 -7.21
CA THR A 3 8.41 -7.51 -7.27
C THR A 3 9.71 -8.06 -7.85
N TRP A 4 9.97 -9.36 -7.75
CA TRP A 4 11.13 -9.98 -8.40
C TRP A 4 11.01 -10.06 -9.93
N ALA A 5 9.84 -9.74 -10.52
CA ALA A 5 9.75 -9.57 -11.97
C ALA A 5 10.77 -8.54 -12.50
N MET A 6 11.10 -7.51 -11.71
CA MET A 6 12.07 -6.46 -12.08
C MET A 6 13.46 -7.03 -12.37
N THR A 7 13.89 -8.06 -11.64
CA THR A 7 15.22 -8.68 -11.81
C THR A 7 15.17 -10.00 -12.57
N MET A 8 14.01 -10.64 -12.68
CA MET A 8 13.82 -11.92 -13.39
C MET A 8 13.51 -11.74 -14.88
N LEU A 9 12.66 -10.79 -15.25
CA LEU A 9 12.25 -10.58 -16.66
C LEU A 9 13.43 -10.27 -17.59
N PRO A 10 14.44 -9.46 -17.19
CA PRO A 10 15.62 -9.23 -18.04
C PRO A 10 16.38 -10.53 -18.37
N LYS A 11 16.34 -11.54 -17.49
CA LYS A 11 16.99 -12.84 -17.71
C LYS A 11 16.38 -13.65 -18.84
N ILE A 12 15.13 -13.35 -19.22
CA ILE A 12 14.44 -13.92 -20.38
C ILE A 12 14.32 -12.91 -21.54
N GLY A 13 15.05 -11.79 -21.49
CA GLY A 13 15.08 -10.79 -22.55
C GLY A 13 13.91 -9.80 -22.56
N ILE A 14 13.14 -9.74 -21.47
CA ILE A 14 11.99 -8.83 -21.32
C ILE A 14 12.39 -7.64 -20.44
N HIS A 15 12.21 -6.44 -20.97
CA HIS A 15 12.57 -5.18 -20.29
C HIS A 15 11.32 -4.33 -20.17
N ILE A 16 10.78 -4.23 -18.96
CA ILE A 16 9.59 -3.44 -18.64
C ILE A 16 10.01 -2.46 -17.53
N PRO A 17 9.71 -1.15 -17.67
CA PRO A 17 9.98 -0.19 -16.62
C PRO A 17 9.02 -0.45 -15.44
N LEU A 18 9.52 -1.21 -14.48
CA LEU A 18 8.81 -1.55 -13.25
C LEU A 18 9.48 -0.85 -12.06
N ILE A 19 8.66 -0.33 -11.17
CA ILE A 19 9.11 0.30 -9.91
C ILE A 19 8.46 -0.44 -8.75
N GLY A 20 9.26 -0.83 -7.76
CA GLY A 20 8.78 -1.38 -6.51
C GLY A 20 8.62 -0.29 -5.46
N THR A 21 7.64 -0.41 -4.59
CA THR A 21 7.49 0.41 -3.38
C THR A 21 7.26 -0.50 -2.18
N GLU A 22 7.78 -0.10 -1.02
CA GLU A 22 7.57 -0.81 0.24
C GLU A 22 6.45 -0.11 1.02
N GLU A 23 5.25 -0.68 0.97
CA GLU A 23 4.06 -0.12 1.56
C GLU A 23 3.91 -0.57 3.01
N CYS A 24 3.42 0.35 3.86
CA CYS A 24 3.08 0.09 5.25
C CYS A 24 1.56 0.00 5.39
N VAL A 25 1.07 -1.10 5.95
CA VAL A 25 -0.35 -1.26 6.30
C VAL A 25 -0.48 -1.36 7.82
N ALA A 26 -1.51 -0.73 8.38
CA ALA A 26 -1.75 -0.72 9.82
C ALA A 26 -3.12 -1.31 10.15
N TYR A 27 -3.21 -1.98 11.29
CA TYR A 27 -4.44 -2.59 11.79
C TYR A 27 -4.89 -1.87 13.04
N PHE A 28 -6.14 -1.44 13.10
CA PHE A 28 -6.68 -0.64 14.21
C PHE A 28 -7.78 -1.42 14.94
N HIS A 29 -7.67 -1.50 16.26
CA HIS A 29 -8.68 -2.16 17.08
C HIS A 29 -9.84 -1.20 17.37
N PRO A 30 -11.09 -1.67 17.52
CA PRO A 30 -12.16 -0.82 18.03
C PRO A 30 -11.93 -0.41 19.48
N LYS A 31 -12.43 0.77 19.86
CA LYS A 31 -12.42 1.23 21.25
C LYS A 31 -13.26 0.33 22.14
N LYS A 32 -12.78 0.05 23.36
CA LYS A 32 -13.53 -0.72 24.36
C LYS A 32 -14.88 -0.07 24.67
N GLY A 33 -15.95 -0.87 24.69
CA GLY A 33 -17.29 -0.41 25.05
C GLY A 33 -18.02 0.36 23.94
N ALA A 34 -17.45 0.44 22.73
CA ALA A 34 -18.17 1.00 21.62
C ALA A 34 -19.30 0.04 21.21
N HIS A 35 -20.56 0.47 21.36
CA HIS A 35 -21.76 -0.28 20.96
C HIS A 35 -21.94 -0.28 19.44
N ILE A 36 -20.98 -0.82 18.72
CA ILE A 36 -20.94 -0.82 17.26
C ILE A 36 -21.25 -2.25 16.79
N PRO A 37 -22.02 -2.42 15.70
CA PRO A 37 -22.00 -3.65 14.92
C PRO A 37 -20.55 -4.11 14.66
N GLY A 38 -20.34 -5.39 14.34
CA GLY A 38 -18.99 -5.92 14.14
C GLY A 38 -18.16 -5.05 13.19
N HIS A 39 -16.84 -5.12 13.30
CA HIS A 39 -15.91 -4.54 12.33
C HIS A 39 -15.46 -5.63 11.34
N THR A 40 -16.27 -6.68 11.21
CA THR A 40 -16.05 -7.82 10.33
C THR A 40 -16.48 -7.49 8.91
N TYR A 41 -16.08 -8.33 7.96
CA TYR A 41 -16.49 -8.23 6.56
C TYR A 41 -18.01 -8.24 6.31
N ARG A 42 -18.84 -8.59 7.31
CA ARG A 42 -20.31 -8.58 7.20
C ARG A 42 -20.93 -7.22 7.52
N ASP A 43 -20.24 -6.44 8.33
CA ASP A 43 -20.81 -5.26 8.99
C ASP A 43 -20.12 -3.96 8.57
N MET A 44 -18.86 -4.05 8.12
CA MET A 44 -18.05 -2.92 7.68
C MET A 44 -17.63 -3.11 6.22
N PRO A 45 -17.86 -2.11 5.34
CA PRO A 45 -17.49 -2.21 3.94
C PRO A 45 -15.97 -2.05 3.75
N ILE A 46 -15.49 -2.58 2.63
CA ILE A 46 -14.20 -2.16 2.06
C ILE A 46 -14.38 -0.74 1.52
N PHE A 47 -13.37 0.12 1.70
CA PHE A 47 -13.42 1.50 1.23
C PHE A 47 -12.11 1.94 0.60
N ILE A 48 -12.23 2.80 -0.42
CA ILE A 48 -11.14 3.54 -1.06
C ILE A 48 -11.69 4.97 -1.24
N PRO A 49 -11.47 5.89 -0.29
CA PRO A 49 -12.03 7.23 -0.34
C PRO A 49 -11.29 8.06 -1.39
N HIS A 50 -12.02 8.89 -2.12
CA HIS A 50 -11.42 9.69 -3.19
C HIS A 50 -10.82 11.02 -2.70
N PHE A 51 -11.25 11.53 -1.54
CA PHE A 51 -10.93 12.89 -1.04
C PHE A 51 -10.15 12.92 0.28
N ASP A 52 -9.76 11.77 0.79
CA ASP A 52 -9.06 11.66 2.07
C ASP A 52 -7.61 12.18 2.02
N HIS A 53 -6.97 12.13 0.85
CA HIS A 53 -5.66 12.75 0.65
C HIS A 53 -5.70 14.27 0.94
N GLU A 54 -6.71 14.97 0.43
CA GLU A 54 -6.88 16.41 0.64
C GLU A 54 -7.13 16.72 2.11
N ILE A 55 -8.03 15.97 2.76
CA ILE A 55 -8.35 16.12 4.19
C ILE A 55 -7.09 15.92 5.04
N VAL A 56 -6.34 14.84 4.82
CA VAL A 56 -5.14 14.58 5.62
C VAL A 56 -4.04 15.60 5.33
N THR A 57 -3.87 16.03 4.07
CA THR A 57 -2.92 17.08 3.69
C THR A 57 -3.23 18.39 4.39
N GLU A 58 -4.51 18.79 4.42
CA GLU A 58 -4.98 20.00 5.11
C GLU A 58 -4.74 19.91 6.62
N LEU A 59 -5.15 18.80 7.26
CA LEU A 59 -5.01 18.59 8.69
C LEU A 59 -3.54 18.50 9.14
N MET A 60 -2.68 17.91 8.31
CA MET A 60 -1.25 17.77 8.59
C MET A 60 -0.42 18.98 8.15
N GLN A 61 -0.99 19.88 7.34
CA GLN A 61 -0.27 20.95 6.63
C GLN A 61 0.96 20.40 5.87
N LYS A 62 0.87 19.17 5.38
CA LYS A 62 1.96 18.43 4.72
C LYS A 62 1.40 17.46 3.70
N ASP A 63 1.89 17.57 2.48
CA ASP A 63 1.64 16.59 1.42
C ASP A 63 2.57 15.39 1.63
N LEU A 64 1.98 14.19 1.67
CA LEU A 64 2.71 12.93 1.82
C LEU A 64 2.85 12.17 0.51
N SER A 65 2.26 12.65 -0.59
CA SER A 65 2.51 12.09 -1.92
C SER A 65 3.99 12.21 -2.25
N HIS A 66 4.62 11.08 -2.56
CA HIS A 66 6.04 11.04 -2.89
C HIS A 66 6.15 10.71 -4.38
N ASP A 67 6.46 11.73 -5.20
CA ASP A 67 6.89 11.63 -6.60
C ASP A 67 5.96 10.90 -7.61
N SER A 68 4.88 10.25 -7.16
CA SER A 68 3.85 9.73 -8.05
C SER A 68 2.85 10.85 -8.32
N ALA A 69 2.58 11.13 -9.59
CA ALA A 69 1.61 12.12 -10.06
C ALA A 69 0.15 11.79 -9.68
N ALA A 70 -0.05 10.95 -8.68
CA ALA A 70 -1.28 10.31 -8.39
C ALA A 70 -1.46 10.27 -6.86
N ASN A 71 -2.33 11.16 -6.40
CA ASN A 71 -2.87 11.20 -5.05
C ASN A 71 -3.88 10.07 -4.89
N TRP A 72 -3.42 8.83 -4.72
CA TRP A 72 -4.32 7.68 -4.68
C TRP A 72 -5.07 7.51 -3.35
N GLY A 73 -4.81 8.37 -2.36
CA GLY A 73 -5.54 8.38 -1.10
C GLY A 73 -5.24 7.19 -0.19
N TYR A 74 -6.21 6.84 0.65
CA TYR A 74 -6.13 5.72 1.56
C TYR A 74 -7.10 4.61 1.14
N TYR A 75 -6.96 3.46 1.75
CA TYR A 75 -7.92 2.38 1.62
C TYR A 75 -8.03 1.62 2.93
N GLY A 76 -9.15 0.93 3.11
CA GLY A 76 -9.32 0.07 4.26
C GLY A 76 -10.21 -1.13 4.01
N LEU A 77 -9.90 -2.18 4.77
CA LEU A 77 -10.62 -3.42 4.79
C LEU A 77 -11.10 -3.67 6.23
N PRO A 78 -12.28 -4.28 6.38
CA PRO A 78 -12.74 -4.75 7.68
C PRO A 78 -11.81 -5.82 8.24
N GLU A 79 -12.08 -6.27 9.47
CA GLU A 79 -11.42 -7.41 10.07
C GLU A 79 -11.68 -8.67 9.22
N VAL A 80 -10.60 -9.17 8.61
CA VAL A 80 -10.57 -10.37 7.77
C VAL A 80 -9.35 -11.18 8.19
N GLU A 81 -9.59 -12.32 8.84
CA GLU A 81 -8.60 -13.29 9.34
C GLU A 81 -7.63 -12.76 10.43
N LEU A 82 -7.17 -11.52 10.32
CA LEU A 82 -6.31 -10.83 11.27
C LEU A 82 -7.13 -9.83 12.08
N PRO A 83 -6.83 -9.65 13.38
CA PRO A 83 -7.58 -8.74 14.24
C PRO A 83 -7.39 -7.27 13.85
N GLY A 84 -8.48 -6.51 13.92
CA GLY A 84 -8.53 -5.08 13.62
C GLY A 84 -8.87 -4.74 12.17
N VAL A 85 -9.30 -3.50 11.98
CA VAL A 85 -9.57 -2.90 10.67
C VAL A 85 -8.24 -2.53 10.02
N LYS A 86 -7.97 -3.08 8.83
CA LYS A 86 -6.78 -2.74 8.04
C LYS A 86 -6.99 -1.39 7.37
N ILE A 87 -6.09 -0.44 7.56
CA ILE A 87 -6.11 0.86 6.88
C ILE A 87 -4.69 1.22 6.45
N ALA A 88 -4.54 1.74 5.23
CA ALA A 88 -3.23 2.03 4.65
C ALA A 88 -3.29 3.19 3.64
N ALA A 89 -2.15 3.85 3.44
CA ALA A 89 -1.97 4.87 2.41
C ALA A 89 -1.43 4.22 1.13
N HIS A 90 -2.00 4.55 -0.02
CA HIS A 90 -1.67 3.89 -1.29
C HIS A 90 -0.50 4.60 -2.02
N HIS A 91 0.47 3.83 -2.54
CA HIS A 91 1.68 4.34 -3.22
C HIS A 91 2.48 5.37 -2.40
N THR A 92 2.70 5.09 -1.12
CA THR A 92 3.42 6.02 -0.22
C THR A 92 4.78 5.49 0.22
N GLY A 93 5.07 4.22 -0.07
CA GLY A 93 6.36 3.58 0.20
C GLY A 93 7.53 4.24 -0.55
N VAL A 94 8.74 4.03 -0.04
CA VAL A 94 9.96 4.46 -0.75
C VAL A 94 10.15 3.58 -1.98
N SER A 95 10.31 4.21 -3.15
CA SER A 95 10.53 3.52 -4.42
C SER A 95 11.91 2.86 -4.53
N PHE A 96 11.98 1.73 -5.22
CA PHE A 96 13.22 0.99 -5.50
C PHE A 96 13.11 0.17 -6.79
N THR A 97 14.27 -0.26 -7.32
CA THR A 97 14.37 -1.04 -8.57
C THR A 97 14.98 -2.44 -8.38
N ASP A 98 15.50 -2.74 -7.19
CA ASP A 98 16.06 -4.04 -6.82
C ASP A 98 15.41 -4.52 -5.51
N PRO A 99 14.57 -5.57 -5.53
CA PRO A 99 13.85 -6.05 -4.33
C PRO A 99 14.76 -6.61 -3.24
N ASP A 100 15.94 -7.12 -3.61
CA ASP A 100 16.93 -7.63 -2.65
C ASP A 100 17.76 -6.49 -2.02
N LYS A 101 17.64 -5.28 -2.57
CA LYS A 101 18.22 -4.03 -2.06
C LYS A 101 17.14 -2.99 -1.72
N ARG A 102 15.95 -3.44 -1.36
CA ARG A 102 14.85 -2.55 -1.00
C ARG A 102 15.17 -1.69 0.22
N PRO A 103 14.47 -0.56 0.43
CA PRO A 103 14.82 0.45 1.43
C PRO A 103 14.96 -0.08 2.86
N SER A 104 14.09 -0.99 3.31
CA SER A 104 14.22 -1.62 4.63
C SER A 104 15.54 -2.38 4.85
N ILE A 105 16.21 -2.80 3.78
CA ILE A 105 17.50 -3.53 3.82
C ILE A 105 18.66 -2.53 3.77
N VAL A 106 18.65 -1.64 2.78
CA VAL A 106 19.82 -0.80 2.48
C VAL A 106 19.85 0.52 3.23
N ASN A 107 18.69 1.03 3.65
CA ASN A 107 18.58 2.23 4.48
C ASN A 107 17.42 2.10 5.49
N PRO A 108 17.58 1.25 6.53
CA PRO A 108 16.52 0.97 7.50
C PRO A 108 16.02 2.23 8.23
N HIS A 109 16.91 3.20 8.49
CA HIS A 109 16.55 4.44 9.18
C HIS A 109 15.65 5.33 8.33
N ALA A 110 16.00 5.58 7.06
CA ALA A 110 15.12 6.36 6.18
C ALA A 110 13.79 5.64 5.92
N SER A 111 13.83 4.32 5.76
CA SER A 111 12.64 3.47 5.64
C SER A 111 11.75 3.57 6.89
N GLN A 112 12.33 3.60 8.10
CA GLN A 112 11.58 3.81 9.35
C GLN A 112 10.98 5.21 9.42
N ASN A 113 11.75 6.26 9.15
CA ASN A 113 11.25 7.64 9.17
C ASN A 113 10.03 7.79 8.24
N ARG A 114 10.11 7.21 7.03
CA ARG A 114 8.97 7.23 6.09
C ARG A 114 7.75 6.49 6.64
N ARG A 115 7.94 5.33 7.27
CA ARG A 115 6.84 4.62 7.94
C ARG A 115 6.22 5.46 9.04
N ASP A 116 7.03 6.14 9.85
CA ASP A 116 6.52 6.97 10.94
C ASP A 116 5.66 8.13 10.41
N GLU A 117 6.05 8.73 9.27
CA GLU A 117 5.23 9.73 8.57
C GLU A 117 3.88 9.16 8.12
N ILE A 118 3.89 7.97 7.49
CA ILE A 118 2.67 7.28 7.04
C ILE A 118 1.79 6.91 8.23
N LEU A 119 2.36 6.35 9.30
CA LEU A 119 1.59 6.00 10.50
C LEU A 119 0.97 7.24 11.14
N ASN A 120 1.69 8.36 11.20
CA ASN A 120 1.13 9.61 11.68
C ASN A 120 -0.06 10.07 10.82
N SER A 121 -0.01 9.90 9.51
CA SER A 121 -1.10 10.25 8.61
C SER A 121 -2.32 9.36 8.78
N LEU A 122 -2.11 8.06 9.00
CA LEU A 122 -3.18 7.13 9.36
C LEU A 122 -3.80 7.50 10.71
N GLU A 123 -3.00 7.86 11.72
CA GLU A 123 -3.52 8.29 13.02
C GLU A 123 -4.42 9.55 12.91
N VAL A 124 -4.07 10.49 12.02
CA VAL A 124 -4.89 11.67 11.69
C VAL A 124 -6.19 11.25 11.02
N LEU A 125 -6.12 10.41 9.98
CA LEU A 125 -7.28 9.90 9.26
C LEU A 125 -8.26 9.16 10.20
N ILE A 126 -7.74 8.26 11.04
CA ILE A 126 -8.52 7.49 12.00
C ILE A 126 -9.24 8.41 12.99
N SER A 127 -8.52 9.41 13.52
CA SER A 127 -9.10 10.36 14.46
C SER A 127 -10.25 11.16 13.85
N HIS A 128 -10.20 11.40 12.54
CA HIS A 128 -11.19 12.20 11.82
C HIS A 128 -12.38 11.36 11.32
N LEU A 129 -12.14 10.21 10.68
CA LEU A 129 -13.16 9.41 10.00
C LEU A 129 -13.67 8.22 10.80
N PHE A 130 -12.86 7.70 11.73
CA PHE A 130 -13.15 6.47 12.48
C PHE A 130 -13.13 6.74 13.98
N PRO A 131 -14.09 7.53 14.52
CA PRO A 131 -14.12 7.95 15.93
C PRO A 131 -14.18 6.78 16.92
N HIS A 132 -14.48 5.60 16.41
CA HIS A 132 -14.66 4.36 17.11
C HIS A 132 -13.48 3.39 17.07
N LEU A 133 -12.47 3.66 16.23
CA LEU A 133 -11.22 2.90 16.23
C LEU A 133 -10.24 3.55 17.21
N GLU A 134 -9.43 2.72 17.86
CA GLU A 134 -8.27 3.18 18.60
C GLU A 134 -7.35 3.94 17.66
N ARG A 135 -6.86 5.09 18.11
CA ARG A 135 -6.03 5.96 17.28
C ARG A 135 -4.70 5.28 16.94
N LYS A 136 -4.11 4.56 17.91
CA LYS A 136 -2.84 3.86 17.71
C LYS A 136 -3.07 2.51 17.05
N PRO A 137 -2.24 2.12 16.08
CA PRO A 137 -2.37 0.81 15.45
C PRO A 137 -2.06 -0.31 16.46
N LEU A 138 -2.82 -1.40 16.36
CA LEU A 138 -2.58 -2.65 17.07
C LEU A 138 -1.26 -3.29 16.60
N PHE A 139 -1.06 -3.34 15.28
CA PHE A 139 0.19 -3.75 14.66
C PHE A 139 0.27 -3.22 13.22
N THR A 140 1.44 -3.36 12.61
CA THR A 140 1.69 -2.99 11.22
C THR A 140 2.27 -4.18 10.45
N GLN A 141 2.09 -4.18 9.13
CA GLN A 141 2.71 -5.13 8.20
C GLN A 141 3.30 -4.37 7.01
N HIS A 142 4.26 -5.01 6.36
CA HIS A 142 4.90 -4.47 5.17
C HIS A 142 4.50 -5.33 3.97
N CYS A 143 4.19 -4.69 2.86
CA CYS A 143 4.01 -5.36 1.58
C CYS A 143 4.75 -4.61 0.46
N LEU A 144 4.87 -5.25 -0.70
CA LEU A 144 5.55 -4.68 -1.84
C LEU A 144 4.56 -4.49 -2.99
N TYR A 145 4.54 -3.29 -3.56
CA TYR A 145 3.93 -3.08 -4.87
C TYR A 145 4.96 -3.21 -5.99
N THR A 146 4.46 -3.35 -7.20
CA THR A 146 5.29 -3.39 -8.42
C THR A 146 4.47 -2.78 -9.53
N SER A 147 4.79 -1.53 -9.84
CA SER A 147 4.01 -0.67 -10.70
C SER A 147 4.65 -0.58 -12.07
N SER A 148 3.84 -0.68 -13.13
CA SER A 148 4.22 -0.20 -14.45
C SER A 148 4.17 1.33 -14.48
N ALA A 149 4.74 1.93 -15.53
CA ALA A 149 4.74 3.38 -15.68
C ALA A 149 3.34 4.01 -15.77
N ASP A 150 2.36 3.28 -16.31
CA ASP A 150 0.96 3.70 -16.45
C ASP A 150 0.04 3.12 -15.36
N HIS A 151 0.60 2.42 -14.38
CA HIS A 151 -0.13 1.65 -13.36
C HIS A 151 -1.09 0.57 -13.89
N GLY A 152 -1.02 0.25 -15.19
CA GLY A 152 -1.75 -0.84 -15.82
C GLY A 152 -1.08 -2.20 -15.62
N PHE A 153 -1.84 -3.28 -15.80
CA PHE A 153 -1.28 -4.62 -15.71
C PHE A 153 -0.51 -4.97 -16.98
N VAL A 154 0.60 -5.68 -16.81
CA VAL A 154 1.25 -6.37 -17.93
C VAL A 154 0.82 -7.83 -17.87
N ILE A 155 -0.06 -8.22 -18.78
CA ILE A 155 -0.52 -9.61 -18.95
C ILE A 155 -0.43 -9.94 -20.43
N ASP A 156 0.60 -10.69 -20.80
CA ASP A 156 0.82 -11.07 -22.21
C ASP A 156 1.66 -12.35 -22.32
N LEU A 157 1.76 -12.89 -23.53
CA LEU A 157 2.70 -13.93 -23.88
C LEU A 157 4.08 -13.35 -24.17
N HIS A 158 5.12 -14.17 -23.97
CA HIS A 158 6.47 -13.80 -24.35
C HIS A 158 6.55 -13.66 -25.90
N PRO A 159 7.10 -12.55 -26.42
CA PRO A 159 7.08 -12.22 -27.86
C PRO A 159 7.82 -13.21 -28.76
N LYS A 160 8.67 -14.08 -28.18
CA LYS A 160 9.42 -15.12 -28.91
C LYS A 160 9.04 -16.56 -28.54
N ASP A 161 8.21 -16.76 -27.52
CA ASP A 161 7.82 -18.10 -27.06
C ASP A 161 6.41 -18.08 -26.47
N SER A 162 5.42 -18.47 -27.27
CA SER A 162 4.00 -18.45 -26.89
C SER A 162 3.64 -19.43 -25.76
N ARG A 163 4.57 -20.27 -25.30
CA ARG A 163 4.39 -21.16 -24.14
C ARG A 163 4.66 -20.44 -22.81
N ILE A 164 5.21 -19.24 -22.85
CA ILE A 164 5.54 -18.45 -21.66
C ILE A 164 4.54 -17.30 -21.54
N ALA A 165 3.76 -17.31 -20.47
CA ALA A 165 2.88 -16.20 -20.10
C ALA A 165 3.55 -15.33 -19.02
N ILE A 166 3.34 -14.02 -19.09
CA ILE A 166 3.89 -13.02 -18.17
C ILE A 166 2.72 -12.28 -17.52
N ALA A 167 2.73 -12.20 -16.20
CA ALA A 167 1.83 -11.38 -15.40
C ALA A 167 2.65 -10.60 -14.37
N CYS A 168 2.74 -9.27 -14.53
CA CYS A 168 3.45 -8.37 -13.63
C CYS A 168 2.89 -6.94 -13.70
N GLY A 169 3.51 -5.99 -12.99
CA GLY A 169 3.06 -4.59 -13.02
C GLY A 169 1.67 -4.41 -12.41
N LEU A 170 1.29 -5.22 -11.41
CA LEU A 170 -0.05 -5.18 -10.81
C LEU A 170 -0.32 -3.92 -9.98
N SER A 171 0.68 -3.04 -9.84
CA SER A 171 0.53 -1.63 -9.44
C SER A 171 -0.23 -1.39 -8.13
N GLY A 172 -0.22 -2.38 -7.23
CA GLY A 172 -0.88 -2.31 -5.93
C GLY A 172 -2.38 -2.58 -5.92
N HIS A 173 -2.96 -3.03 -7.05
CA HIS A 173 -4.41 -3.24 -7.19
C HIS A 173 -4.79 -4.50 -7.99
N GLY A 174 -3.87 -5.46 -8.13
CA GLY A 174 -4.12 -6.70 -8.89
C GLY A 174 -4.69 -7.88 -8.12
N PHE A 175 -4.94 -7.74 -6.81
CA PHE A 175 -5.76 -8.67 -6.02
C PHE A 175 -7.13 -8.03 -5.82
#